data_AF-A0A9D5K701-F1
#
_entry.id   AF-A0A9D5K701-F1
#
_cell.length_a   1.000
_cell.length_b   1.000
_cell.length_c   1.000
_cell.angle_alpha   90.00
_cell.angle_beta   90.00
_cell.angle_gamma   90.00
#
_symmetry.space_group_name_H-M   'P 1'
#
loop_
_entity.id
_entity.type
_entity.pdbx_description
1 polymer ?
#
loop_
_entity_poly.entity_id
_entity_poly.type
_entity_poly.pdbx_seq_one_letter_code
_entity_poly.pdbx_strand_id
1 'polypeptide(L)'
;MSTKNLEKLFDPASIAVVGASNRPNSVGYIVFNNLICSHYQGVVFPVNPKHESVQGVQAFPSVLSLPRSVDMAILATPAPTVAGLVEECGKAGIKGVIIIAAGFAEMGAEGREAMRRIDHIRKRFDLRIMGPNCLGVIRPRNALNAGFAASGAKPGTVAFISQSGALGTAILDWAQARGIGFSNFVSLGSMMDVDFGDLIDFFGSDPQTRSILLYIESITDARRFLSAARGFAMSKPIIVVKSGRVAEGMKAAASHTGALAGEDAIYDAAFRRVGIVRVDRVADLFLAAETLAMQPLPRGNRLVIIT
;
A
#
# COMPACT_ATOMS: atom_id res chain seq x y z
N MET A 1 8.85 7.30 -16.55
CA MET A 1 9.21 6.07 -15.79
C MET A 1 8.13 5.82 -14.75
N SER A 2 7.63 4.59 -14.63
CA SER A 2 6.58 4.17 -13.69
C SER A 2 6.94 4.49 -12.23
N THR A 3 8.22 4.48 -11.90
CA THR A 3 8.73 4.62 -10.53
C THR A 3 9.07 6.05 -10.09
N LYS A 4 8.88 7.05 -10.95
CA LYS A 4 9.21 8.45 -10.64
C LYS A 4 8.52 8.92 -9.35
N ASN A 5 9.28 9.53 -8.43
CA ASN A 5 8.84 10.05 -7.13
C ASN A 5 8.30 8.99 -6.15
N LEU A 6 8.41 7.68 -6.44
CA LEU A 6 8.00 6.64 -5.48
C LEU A 6 8.94 6.58 -4.26
N GLU A 7 10.20 6.98 -4.41
CA GLU A 7 11.13 7.13 -3.30
C GLU A 7 10.60 8.10 -2.24
N LYS A 8 9.76 9.07 -2.63
CA LYS A 8 9.11 9.99 -1.69
C LYS A 8 8.05 9.32 -0.82
N LEU A 9 7.53 8.16 -1.21
CA LEU A 9 6.59 7.36 -0.42
C LEU A 9 7.29 6.29 0.44
N PHE A 10 8.46 5.81 0.01
CA PHE A 10 9.14 4.66 0.63
C PHE A 10 10.46 4.98 1.33
N ASP A 11 11.09 6.09 0.99
CA ASP A 11 12.33 6.63 1.56
C ASP A 11 12.24 8.14 1.82
N PRO A 12 11.15 8.68 2.40
CA PRO A 12 11.09 10.10 2.73
C PRO A 12 12.16 10.45 3.77
N ALA A 13 12.68 11.68 3.74
CA ALA A 13 13.48 12.26 4.83
C ALA A 13 12.61 13.10 5.78
N SER A 14 11.42 13.49 5.32
CA SER A 14 10.47 14.32 6.08
C SER A 14 9.03 13.97 5.74
N ILE A 15 8.18 13.92 6.76
CA ILE A 15 6.78 13.49 6.67
C ILE A 15 5.88 14.51 7.36
N ALA A 16 4.79 14.92 6.72
CA ALA A 16 3.70 15.65 7.35
C ALA A 16 2.51 14.72 7.59
N VAL A 17 1.99 14.68 8.83
CA VAL A 17 0.78 13.91 9.18
C VAL A 17 -0.38 14.88 9.33
N VAL A 18 -1.19 14.99 8.28
CA VAL A 18 -2.36 15.87 8.25
C VAL A 18 -3.55 15.16 8.86
N GLY A 19 -4.12 15.78 9.90
CA GLY A 19 -5.12 15.14 10.76
C GLY A 19 -4.51 14.44 11.99
N ALA A 20 -3.21 14.64 12.26
CA ALA A 20 -2.59 14.24 13.53
C ALA A 20 -3.39 14.82 14.70
N SER A 21 -3.60 14.05 15.77
CA SER A 21 -4.53 14.41 16.84
C SER A 21 -4.08 13.88 18.19
N ASN A 22 -4.51 14.54 19.26
CA ASN A 22 -4.37 14.06 20.65
C ASN A 22 -5.51 13.13 21.08
N ARG A 23 -6.56 12.98 20.25
CA ARG A 23 -7.67 12.08 20.56
C ARG A 23 -7.19 10.63 20.45
N PRO A 24 -7.18 9.85 21.55
CA PRO A 24 -6.78 8.46 21.50
C PRO A 24 -7.61 7.67 20.48
N ASN A 25 -6.98 6.71 19.83
CA ASN A 25 -7.59 5.82 18.82
C ASN A 25 -8.11 6.50 17.55
N SER A 26 -7.92 7.82 17.37
CA SER A 26 -8.16 8.44 16.06
C SER A 26 -7.09 7.99 15.07
N VAL A 27 -7.43 7.85 13.78
CA VAL A 27 -6.49 7.39 12.74
C VAL A 27 -5.22 8.25 12.73
N GLY A 28 -5.36 9.58 12.73
CA GLY A 28 -4.21 10.49 12.76
C GLY A 28 -3.38 10.41 14.04
N TYR A 29 -3.97 10.08 15.19
CA TYR A 29 -3.22 9.78 16.42
C TYR A 29 -2.34 8.54 16.21
N ILE A 30 -2.93 7.45 15.69
CA ILE A 30 -2.25 6.17 15.52
C ILE A 30 -1.12 6.30 14.50
N VAL A 31 -1.36 6.93 13.34
CA VAL A 31 -0.32 7.13 12.31
C VAL A 31 0.86 7.91 12.88
N PHE A 32 0.61 9.04 13.55
CA PHE A 32 1.68 9.84 14.13
C PHE A 32 2.45 9.05 15.20
N ASN A 33 1.72 8.39 16.11
CA ASN A 33 2.33 7.55 17.15
C ASN A 33 3.17 6.41 16.54
N ASN A 34 2.69 5.76 15.49
CA ASN A 34 3.39 4.66 14.81
C ASN A 34 4.73 5.11 14.22
N LEU A 35 4.80 6.32 13.64
CA LEU A 35 6.05 6.89 13.13
C LEU A 35 7.06 7.15 14.27
N ILE A 36 6.60 7.69 15.40
CA ILE A 36 7.46 7.96 16.56
C ILE A 36 7.92 6.65 17.22
N CYS A 37 7.00 5.72 17.49
CA CYS A 37 7.28 4.44 18.15
C CYS A 37 8.07 3.46 17.28
N SER A 38 8.09 3.64 15.96
CA SER A 38 8.95 2.86 15.07
C SER A 38 10.41 3.33 15.06
N HIS A 39 10.73 4.43 15.77
CA HIS A 39 12.03 5.08 15.78
C HIS A 39 12.46 5.60 14.40
N TYR A 40 11.50 6.11 13.63
CA TYR A 40 11.77 6.74 12.35
C TYR A 40 12.82 7.85 12.51
N GLN A 41 13.85 7.83 11.67
CA GLN A 41 15.00 8.73 11.78
C GLN A 41 14.80 10.06 11.04
N GLY A 42 13.77 10.16 10.19
CA GLY A 42 13.43 11.39 9.49
C GLY A 42 12.59 12.35 10.34
N VAL A 43 12.30 13.52 9.79
CA VAL A 43 11.52 14.56 10.49
C VAL A 43 10.03 14.30 10.33
N VAL A 44 9.25 14.31 11.41
CA VAL A 44 7.79 14.13 11.36
C VAL A 44 7.10 15.38 11.89
N PHE A 45 6.26 15.99 11.06
CA PHE A 45 5.47 17.18 11.37
C PHE A 45 3.99 16.82 11.58
N PRO A 46 3.43 17.00 12.78
CA PRO A 46 1.99 16.91 12.96
C PRO A 46 1.31 18.17 12.40
N VAL A 47 0.29 18.00 11.57
CA VAL A 47 -0.49 19.10 11.00
C VAL A 47 -1.93 19.03 11.52
N ASN A 48 -2.30 20.02 12.32
CA ASN A 48 -3.62 20.18 12.92
C ASN A 48 -3.95 21.67 13.15
N PRO A 49 -5.06 22.20 12.61
CA PRO A 49 -5.42 23.62 12.74
C PRO A 49 -5.90 24.04 14.14
N LYS A 50 -6.19 23.08 15.04
CA LYS A 50 -6.81 23.35 16.35
C LYS A 50 -5.86 23.21 17.53
N HIS A 51 -4.73 22.54 17.36
CA HIS A 51 -3.82 22.21 18.45
C HIS A 51 -2.42 22.73 18.13
N GLU A 52 -1.80 23.42 19.08
CA GLU A 52 -0.40 23.87 18.98
C GLU A 52 0.59 22.72 19.20
N SER A 53 0.16 21.64 19.87
CA SER A 53 0.96 20.43 20.05
C SER A 53 0.14 19.15 19.88
N VAL A 54 0.77 18.13 19.31
CA VAL A 54 0.21 16.78 19.16
C VAL A 54 1.23 15.78 19.69
N GLN A 55 0.84 14.98 20.69
CA GLN A 55 1.68 13.98 21.36
C GLN A 55 3.04 14.55 21.83
N GLY A 56 3.03 15.79 22.33
CA GLY A 56 4.23 16.49 22.81
C GLY A 56 5.11 17.12 21.73
N VAL A 57 4.74 17.01 20.44
CA VAL A 57 5.46 17.62 19.32
C VAL A 57 4.72 18.86 18.83
N GLN A 58 5.44 19.92 18.47
CA GLN A 58 4.87 21.14 17.91
C GLN A 58 4.09 20.84 16.63
N ALA A 59 2.82 21.26 16.61
CA ALA A 59 1.92 21.08 15.49
C ALA A 59 1.75 22.37 14.68
N PHE A 60 1.44 22.19 13.40
CA PHE A 60 1.32 23.28 12.44
C PHE A 60 -0.11 23.32 11.88
N PRO A 61 -0.67 24.52 11.62
CA PRO A 61 -2.06 24.62 11.18
C PRO A 61 -2.29 24.12 9.74
N SER A 62 -1.27 24.18 8.88
CA SER A 62 -1.33 23.68 7.51
C SER A 62 0.03 23.19 7.01
N VAL A 63 0.02 22.39 5.94
CA VAL A 63 1.27 21.95 5.28
C VAL A 63 2.05 23.12 4.68
N LEU A 64 1.38 24.22 4.35
CA LEU A 64 1.99 25.45 3.83
C LEU A 64 2.74 26.25 4.90
N SER A 65 2.42 26.03 6.18
CA SER A 65 3.06 26.71 7.32
C SER A 65 4.31 25.99 7.84
N LEU A 66 4.70 24.87 7.21
CA LEU A 66 5.84 24.09 7.66
C LEU A 66 7.16 24.84 7.42
N PRO A 67 8.14 24.71 8.33
CA PRO A 67 9.38 25.49 8.28
C PRO A 67 10.35 25.04 7.17
N ARG A 68 10.07 23.91 6.50
CA ARG A 68 10.86 23.35 5.41
C ARG A 68 10.00 22.54 4.48
N SER A 69 10.53 22.29 3.27
CA SER A 69 9.94 21.35 2.33
C SER A 69 9.82 19.95 2.92
N VAL A 70 8.72 19.27 2.60
CA VAL A 70 8.40 17.92 3.05
C VAL A 70 8.35 16.96 1.86
N ASP A 71 8.85 15.74 2.04
CA ASP A 71 8.84 14.73 0.96
C ASP A 71 7.47 14.08 0.80
N MET A 72 6.83 13.74 1.93
CA MET A 72 5.59 12.98 1.99
C MET A 72 4.54 13.62 2.90
N ALA A 73 3.28 13.63 2.46
CA ALA A 73 2.13 13.92 3.33
C ALA A 73 1.26 12.68 3.52
N ILE A 74 0.84 12.42 4.76
CA ILE A 74 -0.17 11.41 5.08
C ILE A 74 -1.47 12.13 5.45
N LEU A 75 -2.53 11.89 4.69
CA LEU A 75 -3.83 12.54 4.88
C LEU A 75 -4.78 11.59 5.61
N ALA A 76 -5.00 11.87 6.90
CA ALA A 76 -5.88 11.15 7.80
C ALA A 76 -7.11 11.99 8.21
N THR A 77 -7.64 12.77 7.27
CA THR A 77 -8.81 13.66 7.45
C THR A 77 -10.04 13.15 6.69
N PRO A 78 -11.26 13.62 7.00
CA PRO A 78 -12.46 13.20 6.27
C PRO A 78 -12.39 13.49 4.76
N ALA A 79 -12.94 12.59 3.93
CA ALA A 79 -12.89 12.66 2.46
C ALA A 79 -13.22 14.04 1.84
N PRO A 80 -14.23 14.80 2.31
CA PRO A 80 -14.54 16.11 1.73
C PRO A 80 -13.38 17.13 1.78
N THR A 81 -12.47 16.97 2.74
CA THR A 81 -11.33 17.88 2.93
C THR A 81 -10.13 17.51 2.05
N VAL A 82 -10.06 16.26 1.59
CA VAL A 82 -8.84 15.69 1.00
C VAL A 82 -8.43 16.40 -0.29
N ALA A 83 -9.38 16.74 -1.17
CA ALA A 83 -9.04 17.41 -2.42
C ALA A 83 -8.32 18.76 -2.20
N GLY A 84 -8.78 19.55 -1.21
CA GLY A 84 -8.11 20.80 -0.85
C GLY A 84 -6.71 20.58 -0.28
N LEU A 85 -6.57 19.58 0.60
CA LEU A 85 -5.28 19.23 1.20
C LEU A 85 -4.27 18.70 0.19
N VAL A 86 -4.70 17.94 -0.82
CA VAL A 86 -3.83 17.49 -1.92
C VAL A 86 -3.34 18.70 -2.74
N GLU A 87 -4.19 19.71 -2.95
CA GLU A 87 -3.79 20.95 -3.62
C GLU A 87 -2.77 21.74 -2.78
N GLU A 88 -2.96 21.84 -1.47
CA GLU A 88 -1.98 22.43 -0.56
C GLU A 88 -0.64 21.69 -0.58
N CYS A 89 -0.66 20.36 -0.59
CA CYS A 89 0.56 19.54 -0.72
C CYS A 89 1.30 19.87 -2.02
N GLY A 90 0.57 19.97 -3.14
CA GLY A 90 1.14 20.38 -4.42
C GLY A 90 1.76 21.76 -4.40
N LYS A 91 1.11 22.74 -3.77
CA LYS A 91 1.64 24.11 -3.57
C LYS A 91 2.87 24.15 -2.66
N ALA A 92 2.90 23.29 -1.64
CA ALA A 92 4.04 23.13 -0.73
C ALA A 92 5.24 22.38 -1.37
N GLY A 93 5.09 21.87 -2.60
CA GLY A 93 6.14 21.13 -3.31
C GLY A 93 6.30 19.68 -2.86
N ILE A 94 5.38 19.15 -2.04
CA ILE A 94 5.36 17.75 -1.62
C ILE A 94 5.13 16.87 -2.85
N LYS A 95 5.77 15.70 -2.92
CA LYS A 95 5.70 14.81 -4.09
C LYS A 95 5.04 13.46 -3.82
N GLY A 96 5.15 12.95 -2.59
CA GLY A 96 4.43 11.75 -2.15
C GLY A 96 3.21 12.10 -1.28
N VAL A 97 2.05 11.51 -1.57
CA VAL A 97 0.87 11.63 -0.72
C VAL A 97 0.27 10.25 -0.45
N ILE A 98 0.03 9.93 0.82
CA ILE A 98 -0.73 8.76 1.25
C ILE A 98 -2.09 9.23 1.72
N ILE A 99 -3.16 8.77 1.09
CA ILE A 99 -4.53 9.10 1.47
C ILE A 99 -5.13 7.90 2.22
N ILE A 100 -5.25 8.05 3.54
CA ILE A 100 -5.83 7.01 4.40
C ILE A 100 -7.35 7.02 4.34
N ALA A 101 -7.94 8.20 4.17
CA ALA A 101 -9.37 8.41 4.20
C ALA A 101 -10.14 7.47 3.26
N ALA A 102 -11.22 6.87 3.79
CA ALA A 102 -12.28 6.25 3.01
C ALA A 102 -13.38 7.29 2.71
N GLY A 103 -14.39 6.90 1.96
CA GLY A 103 -15.54 7.74 1.61
C GLY A 103 -15.52 8.26 0.17
N PHE A 104 -14.83 7.58 -0.75
CA PHE A 104 -14.65 7.99 -2.14
C PHE A 104 -15.57 7.21 -3.09
N ALA A 105 -15.03 6.59 -4.15
CA ALA A 105 -15.80 5.92 -5.19
C ALA A 105 -16.81 4.89 -4.65
N GLU A 106 -16.44 4.23 -3.55
CA GLU A 106 -17.23 3.25 -2.83
C GLU A 106 -18.52 3.82 -2.21
N MET A 107 -18.60 5.14 -2.00
CA MET A 107 -19.77 5.84 -1.45
C MET A 107 -20.68 6.49 -2.50
N GLY A 108 -20.34 6.38 -3.81
CA GLY A 108 -21.21 6.83 -4.90
C GLY A 108 -20.66 7.99 -5.75
N ALA A 109 -21.57 8.77 -6.34
CA ALA A 109 -21.23 9.74 -7.39
C ALA A 109 -20.36 10.91 -6.88
N GLU A 110 -20.65 11.43 -5.69
CA GLU A 110 -19.88 12.52 -5.07
C GLU A 110 -18.43 12.10 -4.81
N GLY A 111 -18.22 10.90 -4.28
CA GLY A 111 -16.89 10.37 -4.05
C GLY A 111 -16.10 10.13 -5.36
N ARG A 112 -16.78 9.74 -6.45
CA ARG A 112 -16.15 9.67 -7.78
C ARG A 112 -15.75 11.05 -8.32
N GLU A 113 -16.56 12.09 -8.07
CA GLU A 113 -16.19 13.47 -8.41
C GLU A 113 -14.98 13.94 -7.60
N ALA A 114 -14.95 13.65 -6.30
CA ALA A 114 -13.81 13.97 -5.45
C ALA A 114 -12.52 13.30 -5.96
N MET A 115 -12.56 12.03 -6.35
CA MET A 115 -11.40 11.36 -6.94
C MET A 115 -10.97 11.98 -8.27
N ARG A 116 -11.91 12.37 -9.14
CA ARG A 116 -11.58 13.07 -10.40
C ARG A 116 -10.89 14.40 -10.14
N ARG A 117 -11.35 15.16 -9.15
CA ARG A 117 -10.69 16.40 -8.72
C ARG A 117 -9.27 16.13 -8.18
N ILE A 118 -9.11 15.11 -7.35
CA ILE A 118 -7.79 14.71 -6.82
C ILE A 118 -6.85 14.30 -7.96
N ASP A 119 -7.30 13.51 -8.94
CA ASP A 119 -6.47 13.11 -10.09
C ASP A 119 -6.06 14.32 -10.95
N HIS A 120 -6.94 15.30 -11.13
CA HIS A 120 -6.59 16.53 -11.83
C HIS A 120 -5.48 17.32 -11.10
N ILE A 121 -5.60 17.47 -9.78
CA ILE A 121 -4.60 18.14 -8.94
C ILE A 121 -3.27 17.37 -8.97
N ARG A 122 -3.33 16.04 -8.84
CA ARG A 122 -2.18 15.15 -8.90
C ARG A 122 -1.37 15.37 -10.18
N LYS A 123 -2.03 15.38 -11.34
CA LYS A 123 -1.40 15.62 -12.64
C LYS A 123 -0.80 17.02 -12.73
N ARG A 124 -1.51 18.04 -12.24
CA ARG A 124 -1.05 19.44 -12.26
C ARG A 124 0.24 19.65 -11.47
N PHE A 125 0.40 18.99 -10.33
CA PHE A 125 1.56 19.18 -9.44
C PHE A 125 2.58 18.03 -9.51
N ASP A 126 2.38 17.05 -10.40
CA ASP A 126 3.24 15.87 -10.58
C ASP A 126 3.41 15.08 -9.27
N LEU A 127 2.28 14.86 -8.59
CA LEU A 127 2.20 14.10 -7.34
C LEU A 127 2.11 12.60 -7.61
N ARG A 128 2.64 11.80 -6.68
CA ARG A 128 2.35 10.37 -6.58
C ARG A 128 1.45 10.11 -5.38
N ILE A 129 0.36 9.40 -5.61
CA ILE A 129 -0.68 9.17 -4.61
C ILE A 129 -0.87 7.68 -4.36
N MET A 130 -0.75 7.28 -3.09
CA MET A 130 -1.17 5.96 -2.62
C MET A 130 -2.52 6.05 -1.91
N GLY A 131 -3.39 5.06 -2.16
CA GLY A 131 -4.78 5.09 -1.73
C GLY A 131 -5.71 5.62 -2.83
N PRO A 132 -6.83 6.28 -2.47
CA PRO A 132 -7.35 6.47 -1.11
C PRO A 132 -7.79 5.16 -0.46
N ASN A 133 -8.39 5.25 0.74
CA ASN A 133 -8.94 4.10 1.47
C ASN A 133 -7.90 2.98 1.68
N CYS A 134 -6.71 3.36 2.15
CA CYS A 134 -5.61 2.43 2.36
C CYS A 134 -5.16 2.41 3.81
N LEU A 135 -4.52 1.30 4.22
CA LEU A 135 -3.92 1.16 5.55
C LEU A 135 -2.63 1.97 5.71
N GLY A 136 -1.99 2.36 4.59
CA GLY A 136 -0.68 3.00 4.53
C GLY A 136 0.45 2.02 4.17
N VAL A 137 1.68 2.41 4.50
CA VAL A 137 2.90 1.64 4.20
C VAL A 137 3.75 1.38 5.44
N ILE A 138 4.43 0.24 5.46
CA ILE A 138 5.43 -0.09 6.47
C ILE A 138 6.70 -0.58 5.76
N ARG A 139 7.82 0.05 6.09
CA ARG A 139 9.17 -0.34 5.70
C ARG A 139 10.02 -0.54 6.95
N PRO A 140 10.05 -1.75 7.52
CA PRO A 140 10.66 -1.99 8.82
C PRO A 140 12.13 -1.62 8.91
N ARG A 141 12.91 -1.86 7.85
CA ARG A 141 14.36 -1.57 7.82
C ARG A 141 14.67 -0.07 7.82
N ASN A 142 13.73 0.75 7.40
CA ASN A 142 13.83 2.21 7.41
C ASN A 142 13.12 2.82 8.62
N ALA A 143 12.64 1.99 9.56
CA ALA A 143 11.82 2.44 10.67
C ALA A 143 10.60 3.27 10.21
N LEU A 144 10.08 3.02 9.00
CA LEU A 144 8.93 3.74 8.46
C LEU A 144 7.66 2.93 8.74
N ASN A 145 6.80 3.43 9.64
CA ASN A 145 5.45 2.91 9.82
C ASN A 145 4.43 4.04 9.59
N ALA A 146 4.12 4.28 8.31
CA ALA A 146 3.21 5.31 7.82
C ALA A 146 1.78 4.75 7.63
N GLY A 147 1.34 3.88 8.53
CA GLY A 147 0.01 3.30 8.53
C GLY A 147 -0.64 3.33 9.91
N PHE A 148 -1.89 2.88 9.99
CA PHE A 148 -2.66 2.86 11.24
C PHE A 148 -3.01 1.45 11.72
N ALA A 149 -2.29 0.44 11.25
CA ALA A 149 -2.37 -0.91 11.80
C ALA A 149 -1.92 -0.90 13.28
N ALA A 150 -2.56 -1.73 14.11
CA ALA A 150 -2.16 -1.91 15.50
C ALA A 150 -0.80 -2.61 15.61
N SER A 151 -0.59 -3.63 14.77
CA SER A 151 0.66 -4.37 14.69
C SER A 151 1.62 -3.74 13.67
N GLY A 152 2.86 -3.51 14.10
CA GLY A 152 3.96 -3.20 13.18
C GLY A 152 4.49 -4.45 12.47
N ALA A 153 5.48 -4.27 11.61
CA ALA A 153 6.18 -5.35 10.93
C ALA A 153 7.64 -5.46 11.38
N LYS A 154 8.15 -6.68 11.54
CA LYS A 154 9.58 -6.93 11.76
C LYS A 154 10.34 -6.85 10.43
N PRO A 155 11.65 -6.51 10.44
CA PRO A 155 12.48 -6.62 9.24
C PRO A 155 12.52 -8.03 8.67
N GLY A 156 12.30 -8.15 7.36
CA GLY A 156 12.42 -9.39 6.62
C GLY A 156 12.81 -9.14 5.16
N THR A 157 12.40 -10.06 4.28
CA THR A 157 12.73 -10.04 2.85
C THR A 157 11.52 -10.20 1.94
N VAL A 158 10.33 -10.41 2.50
CA VAL A 158 9.07 -10.55 1.76
C VAL A 158 8.41 -9.19 1.63
N ALA A 159 8.06 -8.77 0.41
CA ALA A 159 7.19 -7.62 0.21
C ALA A 159 5.74 -8.09 0.09
N PHE A 160 4.84 -7.53 0.89
CA PHE A 160 3.41 -7.79 0.82
C PHE A 160 2.66 -6.57 0.28
N ILE A 161 1.86 -6.77 -0.77
CA ILE A 161 1.09 -5.71 -1.42
C ILE A 161 -0.38 -6.15 -1.52
N SER A 162 -1.28 -5.34 -0.96
CA SER A 162 -2.71 -5.67 -0.91
C SER A 162 -3.60 -4.49 -1.26
N GLN A 163 -4.63 -4.74 -2.05
CA GLN A 163 -5.75 -3.80 -2.20
C GLN A 163 -6.66 -3.78 -0.96
N SER A 164 -6.82 -4.92 -0.26
CA SER A 164 -7.63 -4.99 0.95
C SER A 164 -6.84 -4.59 2.19
N GLY A 165 -7.29 -3.52 2.86
CA GLY A 165 -6.74 -3.09 4.15
C GLY A 165 -7.01 -4.07 5.28
N ALA A 166 -8.24 -4.61 5.37
CA ALA A 166 -8.63 -5.55 6.42
C ALA A 166 -7.81 -6.85 6.37
N LEU A 167 -7.61 -7.39 5.17
CA LEU A 167 -6.72 -8.54 4.99
C LEU A 167 -5.27 -8.20 5.34
N GLY A 168 -4.83 -7.00 4.95
CA GLY A 168 -3.50 -6.51 5.31
C GLY A 168 -3.27 -6.50 6.83
N THR A 169 -4.22 -5.98 7.61
CA THR A 169 -4.16 -6.01 9.08
C THR A 169 -4.09 -7.43 9.62
N ALA A 170 -4.92 -8.35 9.11
CA ALA A 170 -4.90 -9.74 9.54
C ALA A 170 -3.55 -10.42 9.27
N ILE A 171 -2.91 -10.11 8.15
CA ILE A 171 -1.57 -10.62 7.81
C ILE A 171 -0.49 -10.03 8.72
N LEU A 172 -0.58 -8.74 9.09
CA LEU A 172 0.36 -8.14 10.04
C LEU A 172 0.25 -8.77 11.42
N ASP A 173 -0.97 -8.94 11.95
CA ASP A 173 -1.22 -9.54 13.26
C ASP A 173 -0.70 -10.98 13.31
N TRP A 174 -1.02 -11.77 12.28
CA TRP A 174 -0.52 -13.14 12.16
C TRP A 174 1.01 -13.21 12.05
N ALA A 175 1.61 -12.35 11.22
CA ALA A 175 3.05 -12.35 11.01
C ALA A 175 3.81 -11.97 12.28
N GLN A 176 3.27 -11.02 13.06
CA GLN A 176 3.83 -10.64 14.35
C GLN A 176 3.86 -11.84 15.32
N ALA A 177 2.75 -12.59 15.42
CA ALA A 177 2.64 -13.78 16.28
C ALA A 177 3.58 -14.92 15.84
N ARG A 178 3.88 -15.02 14.54
CA ARG A 178 4.79 -16.04 13.96
C ARG A 178 6.24 -15.59 13.83
N GLY A 179 6.55 -14.33 14.14
CA GLY A 179 7.90 -13.77 13.97
C GLY A 179 8.31 -13.58 12.51
N ILE A 180 7.35 -13.51 11.58
CA ILE A 180 7.60 -13.29 10.16
C ILE A 180 7.81 -11.80 9.90
N GLY A 181 8.88 -11.48 9.18
CA GLY A 181 9.25 -10.11 8.83
C GLY A 181 8.95 -9.77 7.37
N PHE A 182 8.80 -8.48 7.10
CA PHE A 182 8.59 -7.94 5.76
C PHE A 182 9.74 -7.01 5.36
N SER A 183 10.10 -7.00 4.08
CA SER A 183 10.88 -5.91 3.51
C SER A 183 10.00 -4.67 3.34
N ASN A 184 8.79 -4.89 2.83
CA ASN A 184 7.79 -3.86 2.57
C ASN A 184 6.40 -4.43 2.86
N PHE A 185 5.54 -3.64 3.49
CA PHE A 185 4.12 -3.91 3.59
C PHE A 185 3.36 -2.71 3.03
N VAL A 186 2.49 -2.95 2.06
CA VAL A 186 1.79 -1.87 1.34
C VAL A 186 0.33 -2.19 1.19
N SER A 187 -0.51 -1.27 1.65
CA SER A 187 -1.93 -1.24 1.32
C SER A 187 -2.17 -0.20 0.22
N LEU A 188 -2.69 -0.64 -0.91
CA LEU A 188 -3.01 0.21 -2.07
C LEU A 188 -4.38 0.87 -1.97
N GLY A 189 -5.31 0.25 -1.22
CA GLY A 189 -6.70 0.70 -1.15
C GLY A 189 -7.33 0.73 -2.54
N SER A 190 -8.00 1.85 -2.85
CA SER A 190 -8.66 2.06 -4.14
C SER A 190 -7.70 2.24 -5.33
N MET A 191 -6.39 2.32 -5.07
CA MET A 191 -5.34 2.28 -6.11
C MET A 191 -5.55 3.33 -7.22
N MET A 192 -5.68 4.61 -6.85
CA MET A 192 -6.04 5.66 -7.81
C MET A 192 -4.89 6.11 -8.73
N ASP A 193 -3.63 5.91 -8.30
CA ASP A 193 -2.44 6.32 -9.05
C ASP A 193 -1.33 5.27 -8.94
N VAL A 194 -0.73 5.11 -7.76
CA VAL A 194 0.29 4.07 -7.55
C VAL A 194 -0.38 2.70 -7.59
N ASP A 195 0.09 1.84 -8.49
CA ASP A 195 -0.47 0.50 -8.73
C ASP A 195 0.52 -0.65 -8.50
N PHE A 196 0.07 -1.89 -8.72
CA PHE A 196 0.92 -3.08 -8.58
C PHE A 196 2.15 -3.06 -9.49
N GLY A 197 2.03 -2.57 -10.73
CA GLY A 197 3.15 -2.53 -11.67
C GLY A 197 4.23 -1.59 -11.19
N ASP A 198 3.84 -0.40 -10.72
CA ASP A 198 4.74 0.58 -10.12
C ASP A 198 5.52 0.00 -8.93
N LEU A 199 4.83 -0.71 -8.03
CA LEU A 199 5.44 -1.29 -6.83
C LEU A 199 6.34 -2.49 -7.12
N ILE A 200 5.95 -3.35 -8.08
CA ILE A 200 6.78 -4.49 -8.47
C ILE A 200 8.10 -3.98 -9.09
N ASP A 201 8.04 -2.96 -9.96
CA ASP A 201 9.25 -2.35 -10.53
C ASP A 201 10.12 -1.74 -9.42
N PHE A 202 9.52 -0.95 -8.53
CA PHE A 202 10.23 -0.29 -7.43
C PHE A 202 10.93 -1.31 -6.51
N PHE A 203 10.21 -2.33 -6.05
CA PHE A 203 10.78 -3.38 -5.20
C PHE A 203 11.66 -4.38 -5.94
N GLY A 204 11.57 -4.45 -7.27
CA GLY A 204 12.50 -5.21 -8.10
C GLY A 204 13.94 -4.71 -7.97
N SER A 205 14.10 -3.40 -7.88
CA SER A 205 15.40 -2.74 -7.67
C SER A 205 15.89 -2.79 -6.21
N ASP A 206 15.02 -3.13 -5.26
CA ASP A 206 15.36 -3.25 -3.85
C ASP A 206 16.09 -4.58 -3.58
N PRO A 207 17.37 -4.56 -3.14
CA PRO A 207 18.10 -5.78 -2.83
C PRO A 207 17.55 -6.50 -1.59
N GLN A 208 16.82 -5.81 -0.72
CA GLN A 208 16.23 -6.38 0.50
C GLN A 208 14.96 -7.16 0.21
N THR A 209 14.27 -6.84 -0.89
CA THR A 209 13.07 -7.59 -1.31
C THR A 209 13.47 -8.80 -2.15
N ARG A 210 13.24 -9.99 -1.60
CA ARG A 210 13.57 -11.28 -2.22
C ARG A 210 12.37 -12.00 -2.82
N SER A 211 11.16 -11.62 -2.44
CA SER A 211 9.91 -12.19 -2.94
C SER A 211 8.77 -11.18 -2.76
N ILE A 212 7.70 -11.34 -3.56
CA ILE A 212 6.50 -10.52 -3.46
C ILE A 212 5.27 -11.41 -3.25
N LEU A 213 4.42 -11.01 -2.32
CA LEU A 213 3.08 -11.55 -2.10
C LEU A 213 2.05 -10.49 -2.50
N LEU A 214 1.10 -10.89 -3.33
CA LEU A 214 0.07 -10.02 -3.87
C LEU A 214 -1.33 -10.49 -3.46
N TYR A 215 -2.14 -9.57 -2.97
CA TYR A 215 -3.58 -9.74 -2.93
C TYR A 215 -4.24 -8.74 -3.89
N ILE A 216 -4.77 -9.26 -4.99
CA ILE A 216 -5.30 -8.48 -6.11
C ILE A 216 -6.81 -8.69 -6.20
N GLU A 217 -7.57 -7.60 -6.21
CA GLU A 217 -8.98 -7.59 -6.61
C GLU A 217 -9.12 -7.19 -8.08
N SER A 218 -8.33 -6.20 -8.53
CA SER A 218 -8.31 -5.72 -9.92
C SER A 218 -6.94 -5.17 -10.32
N ILE A 219 -6.67 -5.15 -11.64
CA ILE A 219 -5.47 -4.53 -12.23
C ILE A 219 -5.90 -3.38 -13.14
N THR A 220 -5.32 -2.20 -12.93
CA THR A 220 -5.62 -0.96 -13.68
C THR A 220 -4.83 -0.86 -14.97
N ASP A 221 -3.54 -1.18 -14.96
CA ASP A 221 -2.65 -1.18 -16.13
C ASP A 221 -2.04 -2.57 -16.33
N ALA A 222 -2.72 -3.40 -17.12
CA ALA A 222 -2.29 -4.78 -17.38
C ALA A 222 -0.92 -4.85 -18.08
N ARG A 223 -0.61 -3.92 -18.98
CA ARG A 223 0.66 -3.94 -19.71
C ARG A 223 1.83 -3.67 -18.77
N ARG A 224 1.71 -2.65 -17.93
CA ARG A 224 2.73 -2.31 -16.93
C ARG A 224 2.89 -3.44 -15.91
N PHE A 225 1.79 -3.95 -15.38
CA PHE A 225 1.81 -5.07 -14.45
C PHE A 225 2.55 -6.29 -15.02
N LEU A 226 2.23 -6.72 -16.25
CA LEU A 226 2.86 -7.88 -16.87
C LEU A 226 4.35 -7.64 -17.17
N SER A 227 4.72 -6.42 -17.55
CA SER A 227 6.12 -6.05 -17.78
C SER A 227 6.93 -6.11 -16.48
N ALA A 228 6.43 -5.48 -15.41
CA ALA A 228 7.08 -5.45 -14.11
C ALA A 228 7.17 -6.84 -13.48
N ALA A 229 6.06 -7.58 -13.50
CA ALA A 229 5.98 -8.95 -13.00
C ALA A 229 6.98 -9.87 -13.71
N ARG A 230 7.08 -9.80 -15.04
CA ARG A 230 8.06 -10.59 -15.79
C ARG A 230 9.48 -10.24 -15.36
N GLY A 231 9.81 -8.96 -15.23
CA GLY A 231 11.15 -8.53 -14.81
C GLY A 231 11.55 -9.09 -13.43
N PHE A 232 10.62 -9.03 -12.47
CA PHE A 232 10.87 -9.52 -11.11
C PHE A 232 10.90 -11.05 -11.03
N ALA A 233 9.92 -11.72 -11.66
CA ALA A 233 9.73 -13.17 -11.62
C ALA A 233 10.88 -13.99 -12.24
N MET A 234 11.72 -13.35 -13.07
CA MET A 234 12.92 -13.97 -13.63
C MET A 234 13.94 -14.40 -12.55
N SER A 235 13.94 -13.76 -11.38
CA SER A 235 14.94 -14.03 -10.33
C SER A 235 14.39 -14.16 -8.91
N LYS A 236 13.16 -13.69 -8.68
CA LYS A 236 12.52 -13.61 -7.37
C LYS A 236 11.05 -14.02 -7.52
N PRO A 237 10.49 -14.87 -6.64
CA PRO A 237 9.13 -15.36 -6.81
C PRO A 237 8.10 -14.26 -6.52
N ILE A 238 7.01 -14.28 -7.29
CA ILE A 238 5.77 -13.56 -6.99
C ILE A 238 4.68 -14.60 -6.75
N ILE A 239 4.00 -14.50 -5.62
CA ILE A 239 2.82 -15.31 -5.31
C ILE A 239 1.60 -14.40 -5.22
N VAL A 240 0.50 -14.78 -5.85
CA VAL A 240 -0.74 -13.98 -5.91
C VAL A 240 -1.95 -14.76 -5.44
N VAL A 241 -2.81 -14.10 -4.67
CA VAL A 241 -4.23 -14.43 -4.57
C VAL A 241 -5.02 -13.39 -5.35
N LYS A 242 -5.81 -13.86 -6.31
CA LYS A 242 -6.79 -13.06 -7.01
C LYS A 242 -8.15 -13.29 -6.37
N SER A 243 -8.70 -12.24 -5.74
CA SER A 243 -10.04 -12.27 -5.14
C SER A 243 -11.13 -12.16 -6.23
N GLY A 244 -12.38 -12.44 -5.85
CA GLY A 244 -13.52 -12.42 -6.77
C GLY A 244 -13.82 -13.75 -7.47
N ARG A 245 -13.19 -14.85 -7.04
CA ARG A 245 -13.40 -16.21 -7.60
C ARG A 245 -14.74 -16.85 -7.19
N VAL A 246 -15.36 -16.41 -6.09
CA VAL A 246 -16.56 -17.05 -5.51
C VAL A 246 -17.69 -16.04 -5.31
N ALA A 247 -18.71 -16.15 -6.16
CA ALA A 247 -20.17 -16.11 -5.97
C ALA A 247 -20.88 -15.34 -4.83
N GLU A 248 -20.26 -14.51 -3.98
CA GLU A 248 -21.03 -13.54 -3.15
C GLU A 248 -21.52 -12.32 -3.96
N GLY A 249 -21.18 -12.24 -5.24
CA GLY A 249 -21.78 -11.34 -6.23
C GLY A 249 -23.04 -11.89 -6.93
N MET A 250 -23.53 -13.08 -6.58
CA MET A 250 -24.66 -13.71 -7.30
C MET A 250 -25.98 -12.93 -7.22
N LYS A 251 -26.18 -12.04 -6.23
CA LYS A 251 -27.40 -11.22 -6.17
C LYS A 251 -27.35 -9.92 -6.99
N ALA A 252 -26.16 -9.50 -7.45
CA ALA A 252 -26.01 -8.27 -8.25
C ALA A 252 -25.62 -8.53 -9.72
N ALA A 253 -25.16 -9.74 -10.06
CA ALA A 253 -24.61 -10.07 -11.39
C ALA A 253 -25.49 -11.06 -12.20
N ALA A 254 -26.81 -11.06 -12.00
CA ALA A 254 -27.73 -12.00 -12.65
C ALA A 254 -27.84 -11.86 -14.20
N SER A 255 -27.09 -10.95 -14.83
CA SER A 255 -27.14 -10.69 -16.28
C SER A 255 -25.85 -11.02 -17.05
N HIS A 256 -24.76 -11.46 -16.42
CA HIS A 256 -23.44 -11.62 -17.09
C HIS A 256 -22.63 -12.85 -16.66
N THR A 257 -23.29 -14.00 -16.43
CA THR A 257 -22.67 -15.22 -15.89
C THR A 257 -21.52 -15.83 -16.71
N GLY A 258 -21.37 -15.52 -18.00
CA GLY A 258 -20.23 -15.97 -18.82
C GLY A 258 -18.99 -15.05 -18.81
N ALA A 259 -19.16 -13.76 -18.49
CA ALA A 259 -18.08 -12.78 -18.58
C ALA A 259 -17.07 -12.91 -17.44
N LEU A 260 -17.55 -13.20 -16.23
CA LEU A 260 -16.72 -13.32 -15.03
C LEU A 260 -15.82 -14.57 -15.06
N ALA A 261 -16.33 -15.70 -15.58
CA ALA A 261 -15.53 -16.92 -15.77
C ALA A 261 -14.44 -16.74 -16.84
N GLY A 262 -14.74 -15.99 -17.91
CA GLY A 262 -13.75 -15.62 -18.93
C GLY A 262 -12.67 -14.69 -18.37
N GLU A 263 -13.03 -13.75 -17.51
CA GLU A 263 -12.09 -12.84 -16.86
C GLU A 263 -11.06 -13.57 -15.98
N ASP A 264 -11.50 -14.53 -15.15
CA ASP A 264 -10.59 -15.26 -14.27
C ASP A 264 -9.58 -16.13 -15.03
N ALA A 265 -10.02 -16.77 -16.12
CA ALA A 265 -9.15 -17.55 -17.00
C ALA A 265 -8.10 -16.67 -17.70
N ILE A 266 -8.45 -15.42 -18.05
CA ILE A 266 -7.51 -14.44 -18.60
C ILE A 266 -6.45 -14.08 -17.56
N TYR A 267 -6.85 -13.84 -16.31
CA TYR A 267 -5.89 -13.59 -15.22
C TYR A 267 -4.95 -14.79 -15.02
N ASP A 268 -5.47 -16.01 -14.99
CA ASP A 268 -4.65 -17.21 -14.82
C ASP A 268 -3.61 -17.37 -15.94
N ALA A 269 -4.04 -17.24 -17.19
CA ALA A 269 -3.16 -17.31 -18.35
C ALA A 269 -2.11 -16.21 -18.33
N ALA A 270 -2.50 -14.98 -17.94
CA ALA A 270 -1.61 -13.84 -17.85
C ALA A 270 -0.55 -14.03 -16.75
N PHE A 271 -0.95 -14.47 -15.55
CA PHE A 271 -0.02 -14.76 -14.44
C PHE A 271 0.98 -15.86 -14.81
N ARG A 272 0.50 -16.95 -15.39
CA ARG A 272 1.35 -18.06 -15.85
C ARG A 272 2.38 -17.60 -16.89
N ARG A 273 1.97 -16.73 -17.82
CA ARG A 273 2.83 -16.18 -18.88
C ARG A 273 4.00 -15.34 -18.35
N VAL A 274 3.86 -14.75 -17.17
CA VAL A 274 4.89 -13.90 -16.56
C VAL A 274 5.59 -14.53 -15.36
N GLY A 275 5.30 -15.81 -15.06
CA GLY A 275 5.97 -16.54 -13.97
C GLY A 275 5.43 -16.23 -12.57
N ILE A 276 4.22 -15.67 -12.46
CA ILE A 276 3.55 -15.51 -11.18
C ILE A 276 2.92 -16.84 -10.75
N VAL A 277 3.15 -17.25 -9.51
CA VAL A 277 2.49 -18.40 -8.89
C VAL A 277 1.17 -17.96 -8.28
N ARG A 278 0.06 -18.44 -8.83
CA ARG A 278 -1.27 -18.19 -8.28
C ARG A 278 -1.61 -19.22 -7.20
N VAL A 279 -2.16 -18.76 -6.08
CA VAL A 279 -2.76 -19.61 -5.04
C VAL A 279 -4.24 -19.25 -4.87
N ASP A 280 -5.00 -20.21 -4.34
CA ASP A 280 -6.46 -20.17 -4.40
C ASP A 280 -7.09 -19.57 -3.15
N ARG A 281 -6.45 -19.79 -1.99
CA ARG A 281 -6.98 -19.37 -0.70
C ARG A 281 -6.11 -18.30 -0.10
N VAL A 282 -6.75 -17.37 0.59
CA VAL A 282 -6.03 -16.39 1.42
C VAL A 282 -5.11 -17.09 2.44
N ALA A 283 -5.56 -18.21 3.00
CA ALA A 283 -4.75 -19.10 3.86
C ALA A 283 -3.39 -19.45 3.25
N ASP A 284 -3.33 -19.63 1.93
CA ASP A 284 -2.13 -20.02 1.21
C ASP A 284 -1.13 -18.85 1.11
N LEU A 285 -1.57 -17.58 1.20
CA LEU A 285 -0.66 -16.44 1.32
C LEU A 285 0.12 -16.46 2.63
N PHE A 286 -0.53 -16.88 3.73
CA PHE A 286 0.13 -17.00 5.02
C PHE A 286 1.20 -18.10 4.94
N LEU A 287 0.87 -19.27 4.40
CA LEU A 287 1.83 -20.36 4.21
C LEU A 287 2.98 -19.99 3.25
N ALA A 288 2.66 -19.26 2.18
CA ALA A 288 3.64 -18.71 1.25
C ALA A 288 4.58 -17.71 1.92
N ALA A 289 4.06 -16.82 2.77
CA ALA A 289 4.86 -15.87 3.54
C ALA A 289 5.84 -16.60 4.47
N GLU A 290 5.37 -17.60 5.20
CA GLU A 290 6.18 -18.43 6.09
C GLU A 290 7.30 -19.15 5.30
N THR A 291 6.93 -19.84 4.23
CA THR A 291 7.87 -20.61 3.39
C THR A 291 8.96 -19.71 2.80
N LEU A 292 8.56 -18.58 2.20
CA LEU A 292 9.50 -17.65 1.56
C LEU A 292 10.34 -16.86 2.55
N ALA A 293 9.87 -16.67 3.77
CA ALA A 293 10.64 -16.00 4.83
C ALA A 293 11.68 -16.94 5.47
N MET A 294 11.39 -18.24 5.54
CA MET A 294 12.19 -19.19 6.32
C MET A 294 13.14 -20.07 5.50
N GLN A 295 12.92 -20.22 4.19
CA GLN A 295 13.71 -21.14 3.35
C GLN A 295 14.24 -20.47 2.09
N PRO A 296 15.46 -20.82 1.62
CA PRO A 296 15.94 -20.42 0.31
C PRO A 296 15.15 -21.12 -0.80
N LEU A 297 15.20 -20.56 -2.01
CA LEU A 297 14.66 -21.26 -3.18
C LEU A 297 15.39 -22.59 -3.42
N PRO A 298 14.65 -23.67 -3.74
CA PRO A 298 15.28 -24.95 -4.06
C PRO A 298 16.14 -24.81 -5.33
N ARG A 299 17.30 -25.47 -5.33
CA ARG A 299 18.23 -25.46 -6.49
C ARG A 299 17.78 -26.39 -7.64
N GLY A 300 16.69 -27.13 -7.47
CA GLY A 300 16.18 -28.09 -8.44
C GLY A 300 14.89 -28.75 -7.96
N ASN A 301 14.39 -29.72 -8.74
CA ASN A 301 13.09 -30.38 -8.53
C ASN A 301 13.16 -31.71 -7.76
N ARG A 302 14.28 -32.02 -7.11
CA ARG A 302 14.47 -33.26 -6.33
C ARG A 302 14.01 -33.04 -4.88
N LEU A 303 12.78 -33.44 -4.58
CA LEU A 303 12.18 -33.41 -3.25
C LEU A 303 12.22 -34.80 -2.62
N VAL A 304 12.56 -34.89 -1.33
CA VAL A 304 12.46 -36.11 -0.53
C VAL A 304 11.48 -35.84 0.61
N ILE A 305 10.55 -36.76 0.84
CA ILE A 305 9.63 -36.74 1.98
C ILE A 305 10.12 -37.81 2.95
N ILE A 306 10.43 -37.41 4.19
CA ILE A 306 10.75 -38.32 5.29
C ILE A 306 9.54 -38.30 6.21
N THR A 307 8.94 -39.46 6.42
CA THR A 307 7.76 -39.66 7.27
C THR A 307 8.00 -40.76 8.28
#